data_AF-A0A2T4TTY8-F1
#
_entry.id   AF-A0A2T4TTY8-F1
#
_cell.length_a   1.000
_cell.length_b   1.000
_cell.length_c   1.000
_cell.angle_alpha   90.00
_cell.angle_beta   90.00
_cell.angle_gamma   90.00
#
_symmetry.space_group_name_H-M   'P 1'
#
loop_
_entity.id
_entity.type
_entity.pdbx_description
1 polymer ?
#
loop_
_entity_poly.entity_id
_entity_poly.type
_entity_poly.pdbx_seq_one_letter_code
_entity_poly.pdbx_strand_id
1 'polypeptide(L)'
;MKFFHGTHQETVNPSYLYFSKNIEEAKAFALGLDDCGNYYDHSYIYTVEVDMNKVKIEEDFDIFDCLAYNETLEKPVYNPQTGWCIVPNPELTLVESYKNEL
;
A
#
# COMPACT_ATOMS: atom_id res chain seq x y z
N MET A 1 3.99 -2.40 13.99
CA MET A 1 4.85 -2.96 12.94
C MET A 1 4.79 -2.05 11.73
N LYS A 2 5.92 -1.81 11.07
CA LYS A 2 6.01 -0.84 9.97
C LYS A 2 5.65 -1.48 8.62
N PHE A 3 4.86 -0.77 7.81
CA PHE A 3 4.49 -1.13 6.45
C PHE A 3 4.67 0.08 5.51
N PHE A 4 4.72 -0.16 4.19
CA PHE A 4 5.08 0.82 3.16
C PHE A 4 4.09 0.81 2.01
N HIS A 5 3.68 1.99 1.56
CA HIS A 5 2.83 2.17 0.38
C HIS A 5 3.60 3.01 -0.64
N GLY A 6 3.60 2.54 -1.89
CA GLY A 6 4.15 3.28 -3.01
C GLY A 6 3.04 3.79 -3.92
N THR A 7 3.23 4.95 -4.51
CA THR A 7 2.29 5.55 -5.46
C THR A 7 3.01 6.54 -6.35
N HIS A 8 2.50 6.74 -7.56
CA HIS A 8 3.00 7.74 -8.50
C HIS A 8 2.41 9.14 -8.26
N GLN A 9 1.42 9.25 -7.38
CA GLN A 9 0.77 10.51 -7.02
C GLN A 9 0.88 10.76 -5.51
N GLU A 10 0.99 12.03 -5.14
CA GLU A 10 0.90 12.42 -3.73
C GLU A 10 -0.48 12.04 -3.18
N THR A 11 -0.51 11.34 -2.05
CA THR A 11 -1.75 10.80 -1.49
C THR A 11 -2.17 11.59 -0.26
N VAL A 12 -3.40 12.11 -0.29
CA VAL A 12 -3.98 12.92 0.79
C VAL A 12 -5.30 12.29 1.25
N ASN A 13 -5.39 11.96 2.54
CA ASN A 13 -6.60 11.42 3.19
C ASN A 13 -7.29 10.25 2.44
N PRO A 14 -6.57 9.16 2.13
CA PRO A 14 -7.16 8.03 1.43
C PRO A 14 -8.12 7.27 2.35
N SER A 15 -9.21 6.73 1.78
CA SER A 15 -10.16 5.89 2.51
C SER A 15 -9.56 4.55 2.92
N TYR A 16 -8.70 3.97 2.07
CA TYR A 16 -7.89 2.80 2.34
C TYR A 16 -6.68 2.79 1.42
N LEU A 17 -5.61 2.10 1.82
CA LEU A 17 -4.47 1.81 0.96
C LEU A 17 -3.89 0.43 1.26
N TYR A 18 -3.22 -0.11 0.26
CA TYR A 18 -2.41 -1.32 0.35
C TYR A 18 -0.99 -0.97 0.74
N PHE A 19 -0.47 -1.64 1.75
CA PHE A 19 0.90 -1.50 2.20
C PHE A 19 1.62 -2.84 2.21
N SER A 20 2.85 -2.87 1.71
CA SER A 20 3.75 -4.03 1.83
C SER A 20 4.61 -3.92 3.08
N LYS A 21 4.97 -5.06 3.67
CA LYS A 21 6.02 -5.15 4.70
C LYS A 21 7.42 -4.80 4.15
N ASN A 22 7.60 -4.86 2.83
CA ASN A 22 8.85 -4.65 2.13
C ASN A 22 8.83 -3.33 1.36
N ILE A 23 9.80 -2.45 1.65
CA ILE A 23 9.90 -1.15 0.98
C ILE A 23 10.22 -1.30 -0.52
N GLU A 24 10.97 -2.34 -0.91
CA GLU A 24 11.32 -2.56 -2.33
C GLU A 24 10.09 -2.93 -3.16
N GLU A 25 9.13 -3.66 -2.58
CA GLU A 25 7.84 -3.94 -3.22
C GLU A 25 7.00 -2.66 -3.36
N ALA A 26 7.00 -1.81 -2.32
CA ALA A 26 6.33 -0.51 -2.39
C ALA A 26 6.94 0.37 -3.50
N LYS A 27 8.27 0.40 -3.63
CA LYS A 27 8.96 1.13 -4.71
C LYS A 27 8.61 0.59 -6.08
N ALA A 28 8.63 -0.73 -6.26
CA ALA A 28 8.23 -1.36 -7.52
C ALA A 28 6.77 -1.03 -7.88
N PHE A 29 5.88 -1.01 -6.89
CA PHE A 29 4.48 -0.61 -7.08
C PHE A 29 4.34 0.88 -7.42
N ALA A 30 5.14 1.76 -6.84
CA ALA A 30 5.13 3.20 -7.11
C ALA A 30 5.56 3.54 -8.54
N LEU A 31 6.52 2.79 -9.09
CA LEU A 31 7.01 3.01 -10.46
C LEU A 31 5.88 2.96 -11.47
N GLY A 32 5.01 1.94 -11.34
CA GLY A 32 3.82 1.72 -12.17
C GLY A 32 4.11 1.79 -13.68
N LEU A 33 3.09 1.61 -14.50
CA LEU A 33 3.14 2.01 -15.90
C LEU A 33 1.85 2.77 -16.23
N ASP A 34 1.94 3.74 -17.12
CA ASP A 34 0.78 4.38 -17.75
C ASP A 34 0.16 3.44 -18.82
N ASP A 35 -0.96 3.86 -19.41
CA ASP A 35 -1.64 3.09 -20.47
C ASP A 35 -0.80 2.87 -21.73
N CYS A 36 0.30 3.62 -21.90
CA CYS A 36 1.23 3.51 -23.00
C CYS A 36 2.46 2.66 -22.67
N GLY A 37 2.57 2.14 -21.43
CA GLY A 37 3.72 1.37 -20.97
C GLY A 37 4.93 2.22 -20.57
N ASN A 38 4.75 3.53 -20.34
CA ASN A 38 5.79 4.38 -19.77
C ASN A 38 5.68 4.36 -18.24
N TYR A 39 6.81 4.42 -17.56
CA TYR A 39 6.81 4.66 -16.12
C TYR A 39 6.32 6.08 -15.81
N TYR A 40 5.71 6.25 -14.64
CA TYR A 40 5.34 7.57 -14.17
C TYR A 40 6.58 8.42 -13.87
N ASP A 41 6.47 9.75 -13.92
CA ASP A 41 7.63 10.65 -13.74
C ASP A 41 8.11 10.76 -12.29
N HIS A 42 7.27 10.40 -11.31
CA HIS A 42 7.53 10.61 -9.90
C HIS A 42 6.96 9.47 -9.05
N SER A 43 7.65 9.13 -7.97
CA SER A 43 7.22 8.13 -6.99
C SER A 43 7.23 8.73 -5.58
N TYR A 44 6.24 8.36 -4.78
CA TYR A 44 6.11 8.69 -3.36
C TYR A 44 6.01 7.41 -2.56
N ILE A 45 6.79 7.32 -1.49
CA ILE A 45 6.80 6.18 -0.58
C ILE A 45 6.33 6.67 0.79
N TYR A 46 5.24 6.10 1.27
CA TYR A 46 4.67 6.37 2.58
C TYR A 46 4.87 5.19 3.51
N THR A 47 4.81 5.44 4.81
CA THR A 47 4.83 4.41 5.84
C THR A 47 3.73 4.63 6.86
N VAL A 48 3.31 3.53 7.47
CA VAL A 48 2.37 3.47 8.59
C VAL A 48 2.85 2.48 9.63
N GLU A 49 2.49 2.73 10.89
CA GLU A 49 2.64 1.75 11.95
C GLU A 49 1.31 1.05 12.22
N VAL A 50 1.30 -0.27 12.07
CA VAL A 50 0.13 -1.13 12.30
C VAL A 50 0.32 -1.94 13.57
N ASP A 51 -0.62 -1.84 14.50
CA ASP A 51 -0.68 -2.73 15.68
C ASP A 51 -1.18 -4.11 15.25
N MET A 52 -0.25 -5.07 15.15
CA MET A 52 -0.53 -6.43 14.69
C MET A 52 -1.47 -7.21 15.62
N ASN A 53 -1.73 -6.74 16.84
CA ASN A 53 -2.72 -7.36 17.72
C ASN A 53 -4.16 -6.95 17.37
N LYS A 54 -4.33 -5.95 16.50
CA LYS A 54 -5.63 -5.37 16.11
C LYS A 54 -5.99 -5.61 14.65
N VAL A 55 -5.18 -6.37 13.92
CA VAL A 55 -5.44 -6.68 12.51
C VAL A 55 -6.35 -7.90 12.37
N LYS A 56 -7.16 -7.92 11.32
CA LYS A 56 -7.78 -9.15 10.82
C LYS A 56 -6.73 -9.90 9.98
N ILE A 57 -6.65 -11.21 10.13
CA ILE A 57 -5.81 -12.05 9.26
C ILE A 57 -6.71 -12.61 8.17
N GLU A 58 -6.27 -12.48 6.91
CA GLU A 58 -6.88 -13.11 5.75
C GLU A 58 -5.78 -13.83 4.96
N GLU A 59 -5.83 -15.16 4.93
CA GLU A 59 -4.79 -15.97 4.30
C GLU A 59 -5.06 -16.21 2.82
N ASP A 60 -6.33 -16.15 2.41
CA ASP A 60 -6.74 -16.30 1.02
C ASP A 60 -6.47 -15.00 0.26
N PHE A 61 -5.58 -15.07 -0.74
CA PHE A 61 -5.19 -13.90 -1.52
C PHE A 61 -6.35 -13.35 -2.36
N ASP A 62 -7.16 -14.22 -2.96
CA ASP A 62 -8.26 -13.80 -3.83
C ASP A 62 -9.33 -13.07 -3.00
N ILE A 63 -9.60 -13.55 -1.78
CA ILE A 63 -10.46 -12.85 -0.83
C ILE A 63 -9.83 -11.53 -0.42
N PHE A 64 -8.56 -11.55 0.03
CA PHE A 64 -7.84 -10.37 0.50
C PHE A 64 -7.85 -9.23 -0.54
N ASP A 65 -7.51 -9.53 -1.78
CA ASP A 65 -7.42 -8.53 -2.85
C ASP A 65 -8.81 -7.92 -3.16
N CYS A 66 -9.86 -8.73 -3.04
CA CYS A 66 -11.25 -8.29 -3.24
C CYS A 66 -11.82 -7.45 -2.08
N LEU A 67 -11.23 -7.47 -0.88
CA LEU A 67 -11.80 -6.81 0.30
C LEU A 67 -11.96 -5.30 0.11
N ALA A 68 -10.97 -4.65 -0.51
CA ALA A 68 -10.99 -3.19 -0.68
C ALA A 68 -12.10 -2.72 -1.65
N TYR A 69 -12.60 -3.62 -2.50
CA TYR A 69 -13.65 -3.29 -3.48
C TYR A 69 -15.06 -3.59 -2.97
N ASN A 70 -15.20 -4.53 -2.02
CA ASN A 70 -16.49 -5.09 -1.65
C ASN A 70 -16.94 -4.75 -0.22
N GLU A 71 -16.04 -4.27 0.63
CA GLU A 71 -16.34 -4.03 2.05
C GLU A 71 -15.80 -2.67 2.53
N THR A 72 -16.55 -2.04 3.44
CA THR A 72 -16.00 -0.95 4.24
C THR A 72 -15.18 -1.55 5.38
N LEU A 73 -13.86 -1.37 5.32
CA LEU A 73 -12.94 -1.92 6.32
C LEU A 73 -12.89 -1.02 7.57
N GLU A 74 -13.24 -1.56 8.73
CA GLU A 74 -13.16 -0.86 10.02
C GLU A 74 -11.78 -1.00 10.70
N LYS A 75 -11.00 -1.99 10.29
CA LYS A 75 -9.68 -2.29 10.85
C LYS A 75 -8.74 -2.82 9.77
N PRO A 76 -7.42 -2.75 9.99
CA PRO A 76 -6.48 -3.27 9.02
C PRO A 76 -6.63 -4.78 8.82
N VAL A 77 -6.42 -5.23 7.60
CA VAL A 77 -6.41 -6.65 7.23
C VAL A 77 -5.02 -6.99 6.73
N TYR A 78 -4.41 -8.06 7.24
CA TYR A 78 -3.07 -8.50 6.87
C TYR A 78 -3.12 -9.89 6.26
N ASN A 79 -2.47 -10.06 5.10
CA ASN A 79 -2.24 -11.36 4.49
C ASN A 79 -0.80 -11.81 4.79
N PRO A 80 -0.60 -12.87 5.60
CA PRO A 80 0.73 -13.34 5.97
C PRO A 80 1.47 -14.06 4.84
N GLN A 81 0.76 -14.56 3.82
CA GLN A 81 1.37 -15.26 2.68
C GLN A 81 2.04 -14.27 1.73
N THR A 82 1.41 -13.12 1.50
CA THR A 82 1.95 -12.07 0.62
C THR A 82 2.77 -11.04 1.37
N GLY A 83 2.51 -10.83 2.66
CA GLY A 83 3.12 -9.75 3.45
C GLY A 83 2.46 -8.39 3.25
N TRP A 84 1.27 -8.35 2.64
CA TRP A 84 0.51 -7.13 2.38
C TRP A 84 -0.54 -6.86 3.45
N CYS A 85 -0.82 -5.58 3.70
CA CYS A 85 -1.83 -5.11 4.63
C CYS A 85 -2.70 -4.03 3.99
N ILE A 86 -4.02 -4.18 4.03
CA ILE A 86 -4.96 -3.11 3.69
C ILE A 86 -5.26 -2.33 4.97
N VAL A 87 -5.00 -1.03 4.96
CA VAL A 87 -5.21 -0.16 6.13
C VAL A 87 -6.29 0.86 5.77
N PRO A 88 -7.44 0.89 6.49
CA PRO A 88 -8.44 1.92 6.32
C PRO A 88 -8.02 3.23 6.98
N ASN A 89 -8.31 4.36 6.34
CA ASN A 89 -8.00 5.73 6.79
C ASN A 89 -6.58 5.87 7.39
N PRO A 90 -5.52 5.47 6.67
CA PRO A 90 -4.17 5.44 7.22
C PRO A 90 -3.64 6.84 7.51
N GLU A 91 -3.00 7.01 8.66
CA GLU A 91 -2.18 8.19 8.97
C GLU A 91 -0.81 8.06 8.30
N LEU A 92 -0.67 8.66 7.11
CA LEU A 92 0.53 8.53 6.29
C LEU A 92 1.70 9.34 6.84
N THR A 93 2.87 8.71 6.90
CA THR A 93 4.16 9.41 7.03
C THR A 93 4.94 9.26 5.73
N LEU A 94 5.27 10.37 5.06
CA LEU A 94 6.11 10.34 3.87
C LEU A 94 7.54 9.89 4.27
N VAL A 95 8.03 8.84 3.63
CA VAL A 95 9.40 8.32 3.80
C VAL A 95 10.32 9.01 2.82
N GLU A 96 9.96 8.98 1.54
CA GLU A 96 10.72 9.60 0.46
C GLU A 96 9.84 9.87 -0.75
N SER A 97 10.31 10.78 -1.60
CA SER A 97 9.74 11.07 -2.91
C SER A 97 10.87 11.34 -3.88
N TYR A 98 10.80 10.79 -5.08
CA TYR A 98 11.85 10.93 -6.08
C TYR A 98 11.28 10.96 -7.49
N LYS A 99 11.97 11.68 -8.39
CA LYS A 99 11.71 11.57 -9.81
C LYS A 99 12.22 10.23 -10.32
N ASN A 100 11.44 9.57 -11.16
CA ASN A 100 11.85 8.33 -11.79
C ASN A 100 12.80 8.69 -12.94
N GLU A 101 14.08 8.41 -12.76
CA GLU A 101 15.09 8.51 -13.82
C GLU A 101 15.33 7.08 -14.34
N LEU A 102 14.91 6.81 -15.58
CA LEU A 102 15.04 5.51 -16.25
C LEU A 102 16.05 5.56 -17.38
#